data_AF-A0A3D3AYJ6-F1
#
_entry.id   AF-A0A3D3AYJ6-F1
#
_cell.length_a   1.000
_cell.length_b   1.000
_cell.length_c   1.000
_cell.angle_alpha   90.00
_cell.angle_beta   90.00
_cell.angle_gamma   90.00
#
_symmetry.space_group_name_H-M   'P 1'
#
loop_
_entity.id
_entity.type
_entity.pdbx_description
1 polymer ?
#
loop_
_entity_poly.entity_id
_entity_poly.type
_entity_poly.pdbx_seq_one_letter_code
_entity_poly.pdbx_strand_id
1 'polypeptide(L)' 'MFETLSERLGAILDKLTRKGALTEADVSEAMREVRRALLEADVA' A
#
# COMPACT_ATOMS: atom_id res chain seq x y z
N MET A 1 -12.12 -2.99 -10.58
CA MET A 1 -10.89 -2.18 -10.68
C MET A 1 -10.74 -1.28 -9.46
N PHE A 2 -11.64 -0.32 -9.23
CA PHE A 2 -11.53 0.60 -8.09
C PHE A 2 -11.73 -0.05 -6.71
N GLU A 3 -12.65 -1.01 -6.59
CA GLU A 3 -12.84 -1.80 -5.37
C GLU A 3 -11.60 -2.66 -5.05
N THR A 4 -11.06 -3.36 -6.05
CA THR A 4 -9.84 -4.17 -5.93
C THR A 4 -8.62 -3.32 -5.54
N LEU A 5 -8.50 -2.11 -6.08
CA LEU A 5 -7.46 -1.17 -5.69
C LEU A 5 -7.67 -0.69 -4.24
N SER A 6 -8.91 -0.38 -3.86
CA SER A 6 -9.25 0.06 -2.50
C SER A 6 -8.96 -1.01 -1.46
N GLU A 7 -9.27 -2.28 -1.73
CA GLU A 7 -8.92 -3.41 -0.88
C GLU A 7 -7.42 -3.57 -0.71
N ARG A 8 -6.65 -3.47 -1.80
CA ARG A 8 -5.18 -3.59 -1.77
C ARG A 8 -4.54 -2.46 -1.00
N LEU A 9 -4.97 -1.21 -1.24
CA LEU A 9 -4.47 -0.05 -0.50
C LEU A 9 -4.85 -0.14 0.98
N GLY A 10 -6.07 -0.55 1.30
CA GLY A 10 -6.52 -0.79 2.67
C GLY A 10 -5.62 -1.80 3.39
N ALA A 11 -5.31 -2.93 2.75
CA ALA A 11 -4.43 -3.95 3.33
C ALA A 11 -3.00 -3.45 3.58
N ILE A 12 -2.44 -2.64 2.67
CA ILE A 12 -1.10 -2.05 2.83
C ILE A 12 -1.08 -1.08 4.02
N LEU A 13 -2.10 -0.22 4.11
CA LEU A 13 -2.21 0.78 5.18
C LEU A 13 -2.49 0.13 6.55
N ASP A 14 -3.26 -0.95 6.59
CA ASP A 14 -3.51 -1.73 7.82
C ASP A 14 -2.23 -2.32 8.41
N LYS A 15 -1.27 -2.74 7.57
CA LYS A 15 0.04 -3.22 8.04
C LYS A 15 0.83 -2.09 8.71
N LEU A 16 0.72 -0.86 8.21
CA LEU A 16 1.42 0.29 8.77
C LEU A 16 0.79 0.75 10.09
N THR A 17 -0.54 0.86 10.14
CA THR A 17 -1.25 1.36 11.33
C THR A 17 -1.10 0.44 12.54
N ARG A 18 -0.89 -0.87 12.34
CA ARG A 18 -0.67 -1.84 13.42
C ARG A 18 0.71 -1.79 14.07
N LYS A 19 1.72 -1.18 13.43
CA LYS A 19 3.10 -1.19 13.92
C LYS A 19 3.38 -0.16 15.04
N GLY A 20 2.48 0.80 15.27
CA GLY A 20 2.61 1.82 16.33
C GLY A 20 3.65 2.90 15.98
N ALA A 21 4.93 2.52 15.87
CA ALA A 21 6.00 3.37 15.37
C ALA A 21 6.52 2.82 14.04
N LEU A 22 6.58 3.68 13.02
CA LEU A 22 7.06 3.31 11.69
C LEU A 22 8.55 3.66 11.54
N THR A 23 9.31 2.73 10.99
CA THR A 23 10.67 3.00 10.52
C THR A 23 10.66 3.46 9.07
N GLU A 24 11.74 4.10 8.61
CA GLU A 24 11.90 4.47 7.21
C GLU A 24 11.82 3.26 6.27
N ALA A 25 12.33 2.10 6.72
CA ALA A 25 12.25 0.85 5.98
C ALA A 25 10.79 0.40 5.79
N ASP A 26 9.95 0.49 6.83
CA ASP A 26 8.53 0.13 6.75
C ASP A 26 7.77 1.00 5.75
N VAL A 27 8.04 2.31 5.78
CA VAL A 27 7.42 3.26 4.85
C VAL A 27 7.89 3.01 3.42
N SER A 28 9.19 2.79 3.21
CA SER A 28 9.76 2.52 1.89
C SER A 28 9.18 1.25 1.27
N GLU A 29 9.02 0.19 2.05
CA GLU A 29 8.41 -1.05 1.61
C GLU A 29 6.94 -0.87 1.24
N ALA A 30 6.15 -0.21 2.08
CA ALA A 30 4.74 0.07 1.79
C ALA A 30 4.58 0.95 0.55
N MET A 31 5.43 1.96 0.34
CA MET A 31 5.39 2.80 -0.86
C MET A 31 5.71 2.02 -2.15
N ARG A 32 6.55 0.98 -2.07
CA ARG A 32 6.79 0.05 -3.19
C ARG A 32 5.57 -0.83 -3.46
N GLU A 33 4.87 -1.29 -2.43
CA GLU A 33 3.60 -2.02 -2.58
C GLU A 33 2.51 -1.14 -3.21
N VAL A 34 2.37 0.11 -2.75
CA VAL A 34 1.41 1.08 -3.32
C VAL A 34 1.70 1.34 -4.80
N ARG A 35 2.97 1.55 -5.17
CA ARG A 35 3.36 1.76 -6.57
C ARG A 35 2.96 0.56 -7.46
N ARG A 36 3.17 -0.67 -6.98
CA ARG A 36 2.77 -1.88 -7.73
C ARG A 36 1.25 -1.97 -7.86
N ALA A 37 0.51 -1.73 -6.77
CA ALA A 37 -0.96 -1.76 -6.79
C ALA A 37 -1.55 -0.75 -7.78
N LEU A 38 -0.95 0.43 -7.92
CA LEU A 38 -1.37 1.45 -8.89
C LEU A 38 -1.06 1.05 -10.34
N LEU A 39 0.10 0.43 -10.59
CA LEU A 39 0.48 -0.07 -11.91
C LEU A 39 -0.42 -1.24 -12.37
N GLU A 40 -0.76 -2.15 -11.46
CA GLU A 40 -1.65 -3.28 -11.76
C GLU A 40 -3.11 -2.88 -11.97
N ALA A 41 -3.51 -1.72 -11.46
CA ALA A 41 -4.85 -1.17 -11.64
C ALA A 41 -4.99 -0.30 -12.90
N ASP A 42 -4.02 -0.36 -13.83
CA ASP A 42 -3.98 0.40 -15.07
C ASP A 42 -4.17 1.92 -14.88
N VAL A 43 -3.62 2.49 -13.79
CA VAL A 43 -3.71 3.94 -13.47
C VAL A 43 -2.61 4.75 -14.18
N ALA A 44 -2.19 4.35 -15.37
CA ALA A 44 -1.11 4.99 -16.14
C ALA A 44 -1.62 5.86 -17.29
#